data_AF-A0AA37V7K3-F1
#
_entry.id   AF-A0AA37V7K3-F1
#
_cell.length_a   1.000
_cell.length_b   1.000
_cell.length_c   1.000
_cell.angle_alpha   90.00
_cell.angle_beta   90.00
_cell.angle_gamma   90.00
#
_symmetry.space_group_name_H-M   'P 1'
#
loop_
_entity.id
_entity.type
_entity.pdbx_description
1 polymer ?
#
loop_
_entity_poly.entity_id
_entity_poly.type
_entity_poly.pdbx_seq_one_letter_code
_entity_poly.pdbx_strand_id
1 'polypeptide(L)' 'MSRKLTPRQVIARSYPTWDYAMADRLIAWLEECGYEIVEKAATQPEASLAPAAPETTALLERAH' A
#
# COMPACT_ATOMS: atom_id res chain seq x y z
N MET A 1 -14.40 -14.89 16.08
CA MET A 1 -14.56 -13.43 15.84
C MET A 1 -13.17 -12.83 15.63
N SER A 2 -12.63 -12.90 14.42
CA SER A 2 -11.35 -12.27 14.10
C SER A 2 -11.55 -10.76 14.16
N ARG A 3 -11.02 -10.13 15.20
CA ARG A 3 -11.10 -8.67 15.36
C ARG A 3 -10.28 -8.06 14.22
N LYS A 4 -10.97 -7.59 13.17
CA LYS A 4 -10.35 -6.82 12.09
C LYS A 4 -9.83 -5.53 12.71
N LEU A 5 -8.51 -5.37 12.74
CA LEU A 5 -7.87 -4.16 13.23
C LEU A 5 -8.04 -3.08 12.17
N THR A 6 -8.30 -1.86 12.61
CA THR A 6 -8.33 -0.69 11.72
C THR A 6 -6.92 -0.35 11.21
N PRO A 7 -6.77 0.28 10.03
CA PRO A 7 -5.46 0.68 9.50
C PRO A 7 -4.60 1.43 10.52
N ARG A 8 -5.19 2.40 11.24
CA ARG A 8 -4.55 3.12 12.35
C ARG A 8 -3.99 2.21 13.43
N GLN A 9 -4.73 1.17 13.84
CA GLN A 9 -4.29 0.21 14.85
C GLN A 9 -3.18 -0.71 14.35
N VAL A 10 -3.24 -1.09 13.07
CA VAL A 10 -2.19 -1.91 12.45
C VAL A 10 -0.89 -1.11 12.38
N ILE A 11 -0.94 0.13 11.91
CA ILE A 11 0.24 1.01 11.81
C ILE A 11 0.85 1.26 13.19
N ALA A 12 0.06 1.69 14.17
CA ALA A 12 0.56 1.93 15.52
C ALA A 12 1.15 0.66 16.18
N ARG A 13 0.66 -0.54 15.82
CA ARG A 13 1.22 -1.81 16.31
C ARG A 13 2.52 -2.21 15.58
N SER A 14 2.65 -1.86 14.31
CA SER A 14 3.85 -2.12 13.50
C SER A 14 5.05 -1.25 13.90
N TYR A 15 4.79 -0.06 14.45
CA TYR A 15 5.82 0.89 14.89
C TYR A 15 5.73 1.14 16.40
N PRO A 16 6.53 0.45 17.24
CA PRO A 16 6.38 0.49 18.70
C PRO A 16 6.55 1.87 19.35
N THR A 17 7.22 2.80 18.67
CA THR A 17 7.46 4.17 19.15
C THR A 17 6.42 5.18 18.65
N TRP A 18 5.52 4.76 17.76
CA TRP A 18 4.53 5.66 17.18
C TRP A 18 3.25 5.69 18.01
N ASP A 19 2.75 6.89 18.26
CA ASP A 19 1.41 7.09 18.79
C ASP A 19 0.36 7.02 17.67
N TYR A 20 -0.92 7.02 18.05
CA TYR A 20 -2.01 7.02 17.08
C TYR A 20 -2.03 8.28 16.20
N ALA A 21 -1.57 9.43 16.71
CA ALA A 21 -1.54 10.66 15.94
C ALA A 21 -0.51 10.58 14.79
N MET A 22 0.62 9.91 15.01
CA MET A 22 1.61 9.65 13.97
C MET A 22 1.08 8.67 12.92
N ALA A 23 0.33 7.65 13.36
CA ALA A 23 -0.36 6.75 12.44
C ALA A 23 -1.38 7.49 11.57
N ASP A 24 -2.16 8.42 12.15
CA ASP A 24 -3.12 9.23 11.40
C ASP A 24 -2.44 10.19 10.40
N ARG A 25 -1.30 10.79 10.78
CA ARG A 25 -0.50 11.59 9.84
C ARG A 25 0.00 10.78 8.66
N LEU A 26 0.44 9.53 8.89
CA LEU A 26 0.86 8.65 7.80
C LEU A 26 -0.31 8.32 6.87
N ILE A 27 -1.48 8.02 7.44
CA ILE A 27 -2.69 7.73 6.65
C ILE A 27 -3.06 8.94 5.78
N ALA A 28 -3.12 10.14 6.37
CA ALA A 28 -3.43 11.37 5.64
C ALA A 28 -2.41 11.63 4.51
N TRP A 29 -1.12 11.43 4.78
CA TRP A 29 -0.09 11.58 3.75
C TRP A 29 -0.23 10.57 2.60
N LEU A 30 -0.58 9.31 2.92
CA LEU A 30 -0.84 8.30 1.89
C LEU A 30 -2.06 8.66 1.03
N GLU A 31 -3.13 9.17 1.63
CA GLU A 31 -4.31 9.67 0.93
C GLU A 31 -3.97 10.84 0.00
N GLU A 32 -3.17 11.81 0.48
CA GLU A 32 -2.70 12.94 -0.33
C GLU A 32 -1.83 12.49 -1.53
N CYS A 33 -1.04 11.44 -1.35
CA CYS A 33 -0.26 10.83 -2.42
C CYS A 33 -1.08 9.90 -3.34
N GLY A 34 -2.37 9.67 -3.04
CA GLY A 34 -3.26 8.80 -3.81
C GLY A 34 -3.04 7.30 -3.58
N TYR A 35 -2.38 6.91 -2.48
CA TYR A 35 -2.20 5.51 -2.10
C TYR A 35 -3.36 5.00 -1.23
N GLU A 36 -3.82 3.79 -1.53
CA GLU A 36 -4.86 3.11 -0.75
C GLU A 36 -4.25 2.04 0.17
N ILE A 37 -4.65 2.05 1.45
CA ILE A 37 -4.22 1.04 2.42
C ILE A 37 -5.11 -0.20 2.28
N VAL A 38 -4.59 -1.25 1.64
CA VAL A 38 -5.30 -2.52 1.45
C VAL A 38 -4.80 -3.59 2.43
N GLU A 39 -5.66 -4.55 2.78
CA GLU A 39 -5.23 -5.75 3.49
C GLU A 39 -4.21 -6.51 2.63
N LYS A 40 -3.11 -6.99 3.25
CA LYS A 40 -2.09 -7.76 2.53
C LYS A 40 -2.72 -9.06 2.01
N ALA A 41 -3.06 -9.10 0.73
CA ALA A 41 -3.43 -10.33 0.06
C ALA A 41 -2.21 -11.25 -0.01
N ALA A 42 -2.41 -12.57 0.15
CA ALA A 42 -1.34 -13.58 0.10
C ALA A 42 -0.55 -13.57 -1.24
N THR A 43 -1.09 -12.91 -2.27
CA THR A 43 -0.57 -12.88 -3.64
C THR A 43 -0.05 -11.51 -4.09
N GLN A 44 -0.02 -10.50 -3.22
CA GLN A 44 0.67 -9.25 -3.56
C GLN A 44 2.18 -9.52 -3.54
N PRO A 45 2.90 -9.35 -4.66
CA PRO A 45 4.36 -9.46 -4.66
C PRO A 45 4.91 -8.44 -3.65
N GLU A 46 5.90 -8.86 -2.87
CA GLU A 46 6.57 -7.99 -1.91
C GLU A 46 7.00 -6.71 -2.64
N ALA A 47 6.75 -5.54 -2.02
CA ALA A 47 7.07 -4.25 -2.61
C ALA A 47 8.57 -4.19 -2.93
N SER A 48 8.93 -4.54 -4.15
CA SER A 48 10.29 -4.53 -4.64
C SER A 48 10.68 -3.07 -4.88
N LEU A 49 11.82 -2.66 -4.33
CA LEU A 49 12.44 -1.36 -4.63
C LEU A 49 12.95 -1.29 -6.08
N ALA A 50 12.86 -2.38 -6.85
CA ALA A 50 13.08 -2.35 -8.27
C ALA A 50 11.88 -1.65 -8.95
N PRO A 51 12.10 -0.63 -9.81
CA PRO A 51 10.99 -0.01 -10.53
C PRO A 51 10.26 -1.10 -11.30
N ALA A 52 8.94 -1.22 -11.05
CA ALA A 52 8.07 -2.01 -11.90
C ALA A 52 8.25 -1.47 -13.32
N ALA A 53 8.74 -2.31 -14.22
CA ALA A 53 8.88 -1.97 -15.62
C ALA A 53 7.52 -1.40 -16.09
N PRO A 54 7.50 -0.26 -16.79
CA PRO A 54 6.24 0.25 -17.29
C PRO A 54 5.68 -0.80 -18.25
N GLU A 55 4.44 -1.21 -18.02
CA GLU A 55 3.65 -1.98 -18.99
C GLU A 55 3.29 -1.04 -20.15
N THR A 56 4.32 -0.60 -20.86
CA THR A 56 4.24 0.20 -22.07
C THR A 56 3.83 -0.73 -23.20
N THR A 57 2.57 -0.59 -23.63
CA THR A 57 2.15 -0.74 -25.02
C THR A 57 2.54 -2.06 -25.72
N ALA A 58 1.91 -3.17 -25.35
CA ALA A 58 1.87 -4.38 -26.22
C ALA A 58 0.52 -4.52 -26.97
N LEU A 59 -0.22 -3.42 -27.14
CA LEU A 59 -1.46 -3.37 -27.93
C LEU A 59 -1.26 -2.77 -29.34
N LEU A 60 -0.02 -2.45 -29.76
CA LEU A 60 0.24 -1.76 -31.04
C LEU A 60 0.92 -2.58 -32.15
N GLU A 61 1.44 -3.79 -31.90
CA GLU A 61 2.09 -4.60 -32.95
C GLU A 61 1.27 -5.84 -33.34
N ARG A 62 -0.02 -5.64 -33.65
CA ARG A 62 -0.82 -6.62 -34.42
C ARG A 62 -1.48 -6.00 -35.66
N ALA A 63 -0.95 -4.87 -36.12
CA ALA A 63 -1.38 -4.24 -37.35
C ALA A 63 -0.17 -3.74 -38.16
N HIS A 64 0.64 -4.67 -38.67
CA HIS A 64 1.19 -4.58 -40.03
C HIS A 64 1.75 -5.94 -40.49
#